data_AF-A0A0U1DVJ3-F1
#
_entry.id   AF-A0A0U1DVJ3-F1
#
_cell.length_a   1.000
_cell.length_b   1.000
_cell.length_c   1.000
_cell.angle_alpha   90.00
_cell.angle_beta   90.00
_cell.angle_gamma   90.00
#
_symmetry.space_group_name_H-M   'P 1'
#
loop_
_entity.id
_entity.type
_entity.pdbx_description
1 polymer ?
#
loop_
_entity_poly.entity_id
_entity_poly.type
_entity_poly.pdbx_seq_one_letter_code
_entity_poly.pdbx_strand_id
1 'polypeptide(L)' 'MTDMIERKSDPYNAEPTPSALIERFLTPQALFYVRSHGPVPDLPANHRIEVSGTGMASRSFSVE' A
#
# COMPACT_ATOMS: atom_id res chain seq x y z
N MET A 1 21.87 -10.18 -0.80
CA MET A 1 20.96 -9.77 -1.90
C MET A 1 19.60 -9.62 -1.28
N THR A 2 18.95 -8.47 -1.45
CA THR A 2 17.57 -8.27 -0.99
C THR A 2 16.63 -9.00 -1.94
N ASP A 3 15.58 -9.66 -1.43
CA ASP A 3 14.58 -10.38 -2.24
C ASP A 3 13.62 -9.44 -3.01
N MET A 4 13.85 -8.13 -2.91
CA MET A 4 13.15 -7.06 -3.60
C MET A 4 14.10 -6.36 -4.59
N ILE A 5 13.60 -6.09 -5.78
CA ILE A 5 14.19 -5.23 -6.80
C ILE A 5 13.63 -3.82 -6.61
N GLU A 6 14.43 -2.91 -6.07
CA GLU A 6 14.06 -1.50 -5.95
C GLU A 6 14.20 -0.81 -7.32
N ARG A 7 13.11 -0.18 -7.78
CA ARG A 7 13.06 0.61 -9.02
C ARG A 7 13.20 2.11 -8.75
N LYS A 8 12.77 2.55 -7.57
CA LYS A 8 12.84 3.94 -7.11
C LYS A 8 12.83 3.95 -5.59
N SER A 9 13.68 4.78 -4.98
CA SER A 9 13.77 4.91 -3.52
C SER A 9 12.79 5.94 -2.94
N ASP A 10 12.55 7.05 -3.64
CA ASP A 10 11.63 8.10 -3.18
C ASP A 10 10.84 8.75 -4.34
N PRO A 11 9.51 8.49 -4.45
CA PRO A 11 8.74 7.56 -3.64
C PRO A 11 9.18 6.10 -3.86
N TYR A 12 9.11 5.29 -2.80
CA TYR A 12 9.54 3.90 -2.82
C TYR A 12 8.68 3.04 -3.75
N ASN A 13 9.32 2.41 -4.73
CA ASN A 13 8.72 1.48 -5.68
C ASN A 13 9.63 0.26 -5.85
N ALA A 14 9.12 -0.92 -5.51
CA ALA A 14 9.88 -2.17 -5.55
C ALA A 14 8.98 -3.37 -5.86
N GLU A 15 9.56 -4.39 -6.50
CA GLU A 15 8.90 -5.66 -6.82
C GLU A 15 9.75 -6.83 -6.30
N PRO A 16 9.17 -7.98 -5.95
CA PRO A 16 9.97 -9.14 -5.57
C PRO A 16 10.83 -9.62 -6.74
N THR A 17 11.96 -10.26 -6.44
CA THR A 17 12.72 -10.99 -7.47
C THR A 17 11.83 -12.08 -8.09
N PRO A 18 12.03 -12.45 -9.38
CA PRO A 18 11.21 -13.48 -10.02
C PRO A 18 11.17 -14.81 -9.27
N SER A 19 12.28 -15.21 -8.65
CA SER A 19 12.35 -16.42 -7.80
C SER A 19 11.50 -16.29 -6.54
N ALA A 20 11.57 -15.15 -5.85
CA ALA A 20 10.79 -14.90 -4.64
C ALA A 20 9.29 -14.74 -4.93
N LEU A 21 8.93 -14.22 -6.11
CA LEU A 21 7.54 -14.03 -6.54
C LEU A 21 6.78 -15.36 -6.64
N ILE A 22 7.43 -16.42 -7.16
CA ILE A 22 6.78 -17.71 -7.43
C ILE A 22 6.94 -18.74 -6.30
N GLU A 23 7.68 -18.40 -5.24
CA GLU A 23 8.02 -19.35 -4.17
C GLU A 23 6.77 -19.87 -3.44
N ARG A 24 5.74 -19.03 -3.30
CA ARG A 24 4.51 -19.33 -2.55
C ARG A 24 3.29 -18.89 -3.33
N PHE A 25 2.21 -19.65 -3.20
CA PHE A 25 0.93 -19.29 -3.81
C PHE A 25 0.39 -17.94 -3.29
N LEU A 26 0.53 -17.68 -1.99
CA LEU A 26 0.27 -16.37 -1.39
C LEU A 26 1.60 -15.67 -1.15
N THR A 27 1.82 -14.56 -1.85
CA THR A 27 3.02 -13.73 -1.67
C THR A 27 3.09 -13.23 -0.21
N PRO A 28 4.19 -13.48 0.52
CA PRO A 28 4.38 -12.90 1.83
C PRO A 28 4.27 -11.37 1.78
N GLN A 29 3.67 -10.76 2.81
CA GLN A 29 3.46 -9.30 2.83
C GLN A 29 4.75 -8.49 2.64
N ALA A 30 5.87 -8.97 3.17
CA ALA A 30 7.19 -8.33 3.00
C ALA A 30 7.72 -8.36 1.55
N LEU A 31 7.15 -9.21 0.68
CA LEU A 31 7.51 -9.38 -0.73
C LEU A 31 6.44 -8.85 -1.68
N PHE A 32 5.37 -8.25 -1.16
CA PHE A 32 4.29 -7.73 -2.00
C PHE A 32 4.78 -6.50 -2.78
N TYR A 33 4.37 -6.38 -4.04
CA TYR A 33 4.73 -5.26 -4.90
C TYR A 33 4.34 -3.92 -4.25
N VAL A 34 5.29 -2.98 -4.20
CA VAL A 34 5.07 -1.63 -3.67
C VAL A 34 5.11 -0.61 -4.79
N ARG A 35 4.04 0.19 -4.91
CA ARG A 35 3.96 1.29 -5.87
C ARG A 35 3.47 2.56 -5.20
N SER A 36 4.37 3.52 -5.04
CA SER A 36 4.08 4.78 -4.37
C SER A 36 4.29 5.95 -5.32
N HIS A 37 3.35 6.90 -5.29
CA HIS A 37 3.45 8.19 -6.01
C HIS A 37 4.00 9.32 -5.14
N GLY A 38 4.02 9.13 -3.82
CA GLY A 38 4.55 10.07 -2.84
C GLY A 38 4.90 9.36 -1.52
N PRO A 39 5.20 10.12 -0.46
CA PRO A 39 5.47 9.58 0.86
C PRO A 39 4.31 8.75 1.40
N VAL A 40 4.60 7.70 2.17
CA VAL A 40 3.59 6.93 2.89
C VAL A 40 3.04 7.78 4.04
N PRO A 41 1.72 7.97 4.16
CA PRO A 41 1.15 8.76 5.25
C PRO A 41 1.24 8.03 6.59
N ASP A 42 1.56 8.77 7.65
CA ASP A 42 1.42 8.33 9.04
C ASP A 42 0.00 8.67 9.53
N LEU A 43 -0.85 7.65 9.64
CA LEU A 43 -2.27 7.83 9.96
C LEU A 43 -2.51 7.71 11.48
N PRO A 44 -3.26 8.64 12.10
CA PRO A 44 -3.56 8.55 13.51
C PRO A 44 -4.58 7.43 13.80
N ALA A 45 -4.61 6.93 15.04
CA ALA A 45 -5.53 5.87 15.44
C ALA A 45 -7.02 6.23 15.25
N ASN A 46 -7.35 7.53 15.28
CA ASN A 46 -8.70 8.04 15.05
C ASN A 46 -8.96 8.44 13.60
N HIS A 47 -8.20 7.89 12.64
CA HIS A 47 -8.41 8.15 11.22
C HIS A 47 -9.85 7.81 10.79
N ARG A 48 -10.40 8.65 9.89
CA ARG A 48 -11.75 8.48 9.38
C ARG A 48 -11.78 8.51 7.87
N ILE A 49 -12.68 7.70 7.30
CA ILE A 49 -12.98 7.70 5.86
C ILE A 49 -14.22 8.53 5.62
N GLU A 50 -14.09 9.58 4.80
CA GLU A 50 -15.23 10.36 4.32
C GLU A 50 -15.74 9.79 3.00
N VAL A 51 -17.04 9.56 2.92
CA VAL A 51 -17.74 9.16 1.71
C VAL A 51 -18.73 10.26 1.35
N SER A 52 -18.51 10.90 0.20
CA SER A 52 -19.32 12.01 -0.31
C SER A 52 -19.48 11.92 -1.83
N GLY A 53 -20.45 12.64 -2.37
CA GLY A 53 -20.76 12.61 -3.80
C GLY A 53 -21.95 13.49 -4.18
N THR A 54 -22.12 13.73 -5.47
CA THR A 54 -23.21 14.56 -5.99
C THR A 54 -24.57 13.96 -5.64
N GLY A 55 -25.45 14.77 -5.02
CA GLY A 55 -26.78 14.31 -4.59
C GLY A 55 -26.78 13.44 -3.33
N MET A 56 -25.65 13.32 -2.63
CA MET A 56 -25.51 12.56 -1.40
C MET A 56 -24.99 13.43 -0.27
N ALA A 57 -25.53 13.24 0.94
CA ALA A 57 -24.95 13.83 2.14
C ALA A 57 -23.63 13.11 2.46
N SER A 58 -22.60 13.89 2.83
CA SER A 58 -21.33 13.33 3.28
C SER A 58 -21.50 12.53 4.56
N ARG A 59 -20.79 11.40 4.66
CA ARG A 59 -20.75 10.53 5.84
C ARG A 59 -19.31 10.21 6.18
N SER A 60 -19.02 10.06 7.48
CA SER A 60 -17.68 9.80 7.99
C SER A 60 -17.66 8.55 8.86
N PHE A 61 -16.75 7.63 8.59
CA PHE A 61 -16.67 6.32 9.24
C PHE A 61 -15.32 6.14 9.97
N SER A 62 -15.36 5.51 11.13
CA SER A 62 -14.19 4.92 11.81
C SER A 62 -13.92 3.51 11.29
N VAL A 63 -12.75 2.96 11.61
CA VAL A 63 -12.44 1.54 11.35
C VAL A 63 -13.14 0.60 12.33
N GLU A 64 -13.43 1.07 13.55
CA GLU A 64 -14.27 0.41 14.56
C GLU A 64 -15.77 0.57 14.25
#